data_AF-A0A2E9BFV1-F1
#
_entry.id   AF-A0A2E9BFV1-F1
#
_cell.length_a   1.000
_cell.length_b   1.000
_cell.length_c   1.000
_cell.angle_alpha   90.00
_cell.angle_beta   90.00
_cell.angle_gamma   90.00
#
_symmetry.space_group_name_H-M   'P 1'
#
loop_
_entity.id
_entity.type
_entity.pdbx_description
1 polymer ?
#
loop_
_entity_poly.entity_id
_entity_poly.type
_entity_poly.pdbx_seq_one_letter_code
_entity_poly.pdbx_strand_id
1 'polypeptide(L)'
;MRPKYAIRAFVLLGIILASNIGCIGLVPAREFIEDARGEPEVKDVIEKIKLNHTFVSVFPDISSTVYTHQERFSVDENVNEVKVYIGVAIAGPDDLFPDLGADYRFVEATLTDANGDVVWSQKCQKTCNPAVSTFQEPLAIGTWTMTIDARGYGEDLVNTYKDSFELYVHLFKECTEYPTEDKCSFD
;
A
#
# COMPACT_ATOMS: atom_id res chain seq x y z
N MET A 1 64.28 -8.23 -48.55
CA MET A 1 62.97 -8.91 -48.60
C MET A 1 61.90 -7.87 -48.89
N ARG A 2 60.99 -8.16 -49.82
CA ARG A 2 60.22 -7.14 -50.58
C ARG A 2 58.99 -6.65 -49.79
N PRO A 3 58.84 -5.33 -49.54
CA PRO A 3 57.73 -4.75 -48.76
C PRO A 3 56.33 -5.01 -49.34
N LYS A 4 56.23 -5.40 -50.63
CA LYS A 4 54.96 -5.65 -51.31
C LYS A 4 54.18 -6.85 -50.77
N TYR A 5 54.85 -7.88 -50.25
CA TYR A 5 54.17 -9.05 -49.67
C TYR A 5 53.71 -8.79 -48.23
N ALA A 6 54.49 -8.01 -47.48
CA ALA A 6 54.13 -7.59 -46.12
C ALA A 6 52.88 -6.70 -46.12
N ILE A 7 52.79 -5.74 -47.06
CA ILE A 7 51.60 -4.87 -47.19
C ILE A 7 50.34 -5.67 -47.52
N ARG A 8 50.43 -6.65 -48.43
CA ARG A 8 49.29 -7.51 -48.78
C ARG A 8 48.84 -8.39 -47.61
N ALA A 9 49.78 -8.95 -46.86
CA ALA A 9 49.48 -9.72 -45.66
C ALA A 9 48.81 -8.83 -44.60
N PHE A 10 49.28 -7.59 -44.41
CA PHE A 10 48.71 -6.64 -43.46
C PHE A 10 47.26 -6.25 -43.82
N VAL A 11 46.98 -6.00 -45.09
CA VAL A 11 45.63 -5.66 -45.58
C VAL A 11 44.66 -6.83 -45.40
N LEU A 12 45.09 -8.05 -45.74
CA LEU A 12 44.26 -9.25 -45.56
C LEU A 12 43.98 -9.55 -44.09
N LEU A 13 44.99 -9.38 -43.22
CA LEU A 13 44.81 -9.55 -41.77
C LEU A 13 43.81 -8.52 -41.22
N GLY A 14 43.87 -7.27 -41.69
CA GLY A 14 42.92 -6.22 -41.32
C GLY A 14 41.48 -6.54 -41.72
N ILE A 15 41.26 -7.12 -42.91
CA ILE A 15 39.92 -7.52 -43.38
C ILE A 15 39.37 -8.72 -42.58
N ILE A 16 40.23 -9.68 -42.21
CA ILE A 16 39.82 -10.85 -41.40
C ILE A 16 39.48 -10.41 -39.96
N LEU A 17 40.28 -9.51 -39.37
CA LEU A 17 40.00 -8.93 -38.05
C LEU A 17 38.69 -8.12 -38.06
N ALA A 18 38.46 -7.30 -39.09
CA ALA A 18 37.23 -6.52 -39.24
C ALA A 18 35.98 -7.40 -39.37
N SER A 19 36.09 -8.54 -40.06
CA SER A 19 34.97 -9.49 -40.27
C SER A 19 34.56 -10.24 -38.99
N ASN A 20 35.44 -10.36 -37.99
CA ASN A 20 35.16 -11.08 -36.74
C ASN A 20 34.60 -10.19 -35.61
N ILE A 21 34.63 -8.86 -35.77
CA ILE A 21 34.10 -7.90 -34.78
C ILE A 21 32.57 -7.88 -34.78
N GLY A 22 31.94 -8.27 -35.90
CA GLY A 22 30.50 -8.09 -36.12
C GLY A 22 29.57 -8.87 -35.17
N CYS A 23 29.97 -10.03 -34.66
CA CYS A 23 29.09 -10.86 -33.81
C CYS A 23 29.59 -11.00 -32.37
N ILE A 24 30.91 -11.05 -32.15
CA ILE A 24 31.48 -11.21 -30.81
C ILE A 24 31.55 -9.87 -30.07
N GLY A 25 31.62 -8.74 -30.81
CA GLY A 25 31.63 -7.41 -30.22
C GLY A 25 30.27 -6.92 -29.71
N LEU A 26 29.16 -7.55 -30.12
CA LEU A 26 27.80 -7.09 -29.77
C LEU A 26 27.43 -7.39 -28.31
N VAL A 27 27.88 -8.52 -27.76
CA VAL A 27 27.65 -8.87 -26.35
C VAL A 27 28.36 -7.88 -25.41
N PRO A 28 29.70 -7.65 -25.51
CA PRO A 28 30.36 -6.67 -24.66
C PRO A 28 29.89 -5.24 -24.92
N ALA A 29 29.45 -4.90 -26.15
CA ALA A 29 28.82 -3.62 -26.42
C ALA A 29 27.45 -3.47 -25.73
N ARG A 30 26.65 -4.55 -25.64
CA ARG A 30 25.39 -4.56 -24.88
C ARG A 30 25.66 -4.42 -23.38
N GLU A 31 26.55 -5.23 -22.84
CA GLU A 31 26.93 -5.16 -21.41
C GLU A 31 27.46 -3.77 -21.02
N PHE A 32 28.29 -3.14 -21.87
CA PHE A 32 28.77 -1.78 -21.62
C PHE A 32 27.65 -0.73 -21.63
N ILE A 33 26.63 -0.90 -22.48
CA ILE A 33 25.47 0.01 -22.50
C ILE A 33 24.55 -0.24 -21.29
N GLU A 34 24.39 -1.49 -20.87
CA GLU A 34 23.62 -1.84 -19.67
C GLU A 34 24.32 -1.37 -18.38
N ASP A 35 25.64 -1.51 -18.28
CA ASP A 35 26.43 -0.98 -17.16
C ASP A 35 26.39 0.55 -17.12
N ALA A 36 26.43 1.22 -18.27
CA ALA A 36 26.28 2.67 -18.37
C ALA A 36 24.87 3.18 -17.97
N ARG A 37 23.87 2.29 -17.88
CA ARG A 37 22.51 2.63 -17.41
C ARG A 37 22.46 2.84 -15.90
N GLY A 38 23.36 2.21 -15.14
CA GLY A 38 23.33 2.19 -13.67
C GLY A 38 22.52 1.03 -13.10
N GLU A 39 22.72 0.75 -11.82
CA GLU A 39 22.03 -0.35 -11.11
C GLU A 39 20.56 0.01 -10.83
N PRO A 40 19.64 -0.98 -10.88
CA PRO A 40 18.26 -0.78 -10.46
C PRO A 40 18.17 -0.59 -8.94
N GLU A 41 17.27 0.28 -8.50
CA GLU A 41 17.01 0.53 -7.08
C GLU A 41 15.68 -0.10 -6.66
N VAL A 42 15.68 -0.81 -5.52
CA VAL A 42 14.44 -1.29 -4.89
C VAL A 42 13.83 -0.17 -4.08
N LYS A 43 12.56 0.14 -4.34
CA LYS A 43 11.78 1.17 -3.65
C LYS A 43 10.55 0.57 -2.98
N ASP A 44 10.30 1.05 -1.76
CA ASP A 44 9.09 0.74 -1.01
C ASP A 44 7.95 1.68 -1.43
N VAL A 45 6.87 1.12 -1.94
CA VAL A 45 5.64 1.85 -2.27
C VAL A 45 4.57 1.50 -1.25
N ILE A 46 3.98 2.54 -0.65
CA ILE A 46 2.92 2.38 0.35
C ILE A 46 1.60 2.86 -0.25
N GLU A 47 0.72 1.92 -0.53
CA GLU A 47 -0.66 2.20 -0.91
C GLU A 47 -1.48 2.45 0.36
N LYS A 48 -2.20 3.59 0.42
CA LYS A 48 -2.92 4.02 1.63
C LYS A 48 -4.41 4.14 1.37
N ILE A 49 -5.18 3.43 2.17
CA ILE A 49 -6.64 3.51 2.19
C ILE A 49 -7.04 4.18 3.49
N LYS A 50 -7.76 5.29 3.39
CA LYS A 50 -8.23 6.07 4.54
C LYS A 50 -9.76 6.05 4.60
N LEU A 51 -10.29 5.64 5.74
CA LEU A 51 -11.71 5.72 6.07
C LEU A 51 -11.86 6.55 7.33
N ASN A 52 -12.59 7.65 7.27
CA ASN A 52 -12.88 8.45 8.46
C ASN A 52 -14.33 8.88 8.48
N HIS A 53 -14.84 9.10 9.68
CA HIS A 53 -16.20 9.58 9.86
C HIS A 53 -16.29 10.42 11.13
N THR A 54 -17.16 11.42 11.09
CA THR A 54 -17.55 12.23 12.25
C THR A 54 -19.06 12.20 12.32
N PHE A 55 -19.59 11.75 13.44
CA PHE A 55 -21.02 11.58 13.62
C PHE A 55 -21.70 12.95 13.77
N VAL A 56 -22.93 13.05 13.27
CA VAL A 56 -23.79 14.23 13.38
C VAL A 56 -25.23 13.78 13.58
N SER A 57 -25.81 14.13 14.73
CA SER A 57 -27.20 13.89 15.12
C SER A 57 -28.03 15.14 14.82
N VAL A 58 -29.25 14.95 14.29
CA VAL A 58 -30.13 16.03 13.86
C VAL A 58 -31.08 16.43 14.98
N PHE A 59 -31.09 17.71 15.38
CA PHE A 59 -32.05 18.24 16.34
C PHE A 59 -33.50 18.22 15.77
N PRO A 60 -34.54 17.85 16.54
CA PRO A 60 -34.60 17.59 17.99
C PRO A 60 -34.34 16.13 18.42
N ASP A 61 -34.13 15.22 17.47
CA ASP A 61 -33.86 13.80 17.75
C ASP A 61 -32.37 13.58 18.09
N ILE A 62 -32.04 13.84 19.35
CA ILE A 62 -30.72 13.60 19.96
C ILE A 62 -30.52 12.09 20.16
N SER A 63 -30.39 11.35 19.06
CA SER A 63 -30.16 9.90 19.04
C SER A 63 -28.83 9.56 18.37
N SER A 64 -28.28 8.39 18.69
CA SER A 64 -27.09 7.90 18.02
C SER A 64 -27.39 7.46 16.59
N THR A 65 -26.53 7.89 15.68
CA THR A 65 -26.59 7.58 14.25
C THR A 65 -25.73 6.37 13.94
N VAL A 66 -26.23 5.52 13.04
CA VAL A 66 -25.51 4.34 12.55
C VAL A 66 -24.74 4.72 11.30
N TYR A 67 -23.51 4.21 11.19
CA TYR A 67 -22.64 4.31 10.03
C TYR A 67 -22.10 2.93 9.72
N THR A 68 -22.40 2.43 8.53
CA THR A 68 -21.85 1.17 8.03
C THR A 68 -21.18 1.44 6.69
N HIS A 69 -19.94 1.00 6.55
CA HIS A 69 -19.18 1.13 5.30
C HIS A 69 -18.41 -0.14 5.00
N GLN A 70 -18.27 -0.46 3.72
CA GLN A 70 -17.50 -1.60 3.27
C GLN A 70 -16.57 -1.15 2.15
N GLU A 71 -15.27 -1.32 2.38
CA GLU A 71 -14.21 -0.99 1.43
C GLU A 71 -13.55 -2.28 0.94
N ARG A 72 -13.30 -2.37 -0.36
CA ARG A 72 -12.64 -3.53 -0.98
C ARG A 72 -11.36 -3.09 -1.65
N PHE A 73 -10.30 -3.85 -1.46
CA PHE A 73 -8.99 -3.58 -2.07
C PHE A 73 -8.31 -4.88 -2.48
N SER A 74 -7.43 -4.81 -3.48
CA SER A 74 -6.71 -5.97 -3.99
C SER A 74 -5.35 -6.11 -3.32
N VAL A 75 -5.06 -7.32 -2.86
CA VAL A 75 -3.73 -7.75 -2.42
C VAL A 75 -3.18 -8.66 -3.51
N ASP A 76 -2.08 -8.23 -4.11
CA ASP A 76 -1.36 -8.95 -5.16
C ASP A 76 -0.10 -9.61 -4.58
N GLU A 77 0.63 -10.35 -5.42
CA GLU A 77 1.87 -11.04 -5.02
C GLU A 77 3.02 -10.09 -4.65
N ASN A 78 2.90 -8.80 -4.97
CA ASN A 78 3.91 -7.79 -4.68
C ASN A 78 3.67 -7.09 -3.33
N VAL A 79 2.56 -7.42 -2.64
CA VAL A 79 2.29 -6.92 -1.29
C VAL A 79 3.02 -7.78 -0.27
N ASN A 80 4.05 -7.22 0.35
CA ASN A 80 4.84 -7.92 1.36
C ASN A 80 4.20 -7.80 2.75
N GLU A 81 3.50 -6.70 3.02
CA GLU A 81 2.94 -6.42 4.33
C GLU A 81 1.65 -5.58 4.28
N VAL A 82 0.70 -5.93 5.14
CA VAL A 82 -0.53 -5.18 5.37
C VAL A 82 -0.54 -4.66 6.80
N LYS A 83 -0.61 -3.34 6.98
CA LYS A 83 -0.79 -2.71 8.30
C LYS A 83 -2.16 -2.08 8.41
N VAL A 84 -2.82 -2.33 9.53
CA VAL A 84 -4.12 -1.74 9.88
C VAL A 84 -4.01 -0.95 11.16
N TYR A 85 -4.58 0.25 11.14
CA TYR A 85 -4.68 1.13 12.28
C TYR A 85 -6.08 1.72 12.38
N ILE A 86 -6.60 1.80 13.61
CA ILE A 86 -7.87 2.45 13.92
C ILE A 86 -7.69 3.35 15.14
N GLY A 87 -8.16 4.58 15.03
CA GLY A 87 -8.28 5.52 16.15
C GLY A 87 -9.72 5.94 16.30
N VAL A 88 -10.25 5.87 17.53
CA VAL A 88 -11.63 6.24 17.84
C VAL A 88 -11.61 7.30 18.94
N ALA A 89 -12.31 8.40 18.72
CA ALA A 89 -12.52 9.46 19.68
C ALA A 89 -14.02 9.58 19.97
N ILE A 90 -14.41 9.22 21.20
CA ILE A 90 -15.78 9.41 21.69
C ILE A 90 -15.78 10.66 22.57
N ALA A 91 -16.63 11.62 22.22
CA ALA A 91 -16.65 12.94 22.84
C ALA A 91 -17.79 13.07 23.86
N GLY A 92 -17.53 13.85 24.90
CA GLY A 92 -18.48 14.14 25.97
C GLY A 92 -18.27 13.28 27.22
N PRO A 93 -18.72 13.74 28.39
CA PRO A 93 -18.66 12.97 29.63
C PRO A 93 -19.54 11.71 29.54
N ASP A 94 -19.03 10.59 30.05
CA ASP A 94 -19.78 9.33 30.24
C ASP A 94 -21.12 9.59 30.99
N ASP A 95 -21.17 10.61 31.85
CA ASP A 95 -22.34 11.01 32.64
C ASP A 95 -23.47 11.71 31.86
N LEU A 96 -23.21 12.33 30.69
CA LEU A 96 -24.27 12.94 29.87
C LEU A 96 -25.16 11.87 29.22
N PHE A 97 -24.68 10.62 29.18
CA PHE A 97 -25.34 9.49 28.56
C PHE A 97 -25.27 8.30 29.52
N PRO A 98 -26.01 8.36 30.64
CA PRO A 98 -25.94 7.35 31.68
C PRO A 98 -26.29 5.99 31.10
N ASP A 99 -25.27 5.13 30.99
CA ASP A 99 -25.34 3.69 30.72
C ASP A 99 -26.51 3.28 29.80
N LEU A 100 -26.57 3.83 28.59
CA LEU A 100 -27.46 3.33 27.53
C LEU A 100 -27.01 1.93 27.01
N GLY A 101 -26.11 1.27 27.73
CA GLY A 101 -25.49 0.01 27.37
C GLY A 101 -24.37 0.16 26.34
N ALA A 102 -23.54 -0.87 26.31
CA ALA A 102 -22.37 -1.00 25.42
C ALA A 102 -22.73 -1.03 23.91
N ASP A 103 -24.02 -1.02 23.58
CA ASP A 103 -24.60 -1.11 22.23
C ASP A 103 -25.06 0.25 21.66
N TYR A 104 -24.98 1.32 22.46
CA TYR A 104 -25.45 2.64 22.01
C TYR A 104 -24.39 3.44 21.27
N ARG A 105 -23.10 3.21 21.59
CA ARG A 105 -21.94 3.79 20.92
C ARG A 105 -20.83 2.79 20.79
N PHE A 106 -20.42 2.53 19.57
CA PHE A 106 -19.28 1.69 19.29
C PHE A 106 -18.76 1.98 17.89
N VAL A 107 -17.50 1.64 17.68
CA VAL A 107 -16.92 1.49 16.35
C VAL A 107 -16.35 0.09 16.29
N GLU A 108 -16.85 -0.71 15.37
CA GLU A 108 -16.41 -2.06 15.10
C GLU A 108 -15.86 -2.11 13.68
N ALA A 109 -14.62 -2.54 13.55
CA ALA A 109 -13.96 -2.69 12.26
C ALA A 109 -13.43 -4.11 12.14
N THR A 110 -13.65 -4.70 10.97
CA THR A 110 -13.31 -6.09 10.68
C THR A 110 -12.66 -6.17 9.31
N LEU A 111 -11.50 -6.82 9.25
CA LEU A 111 -10.79 -7.12 8.02
C LEU A 111 -10.97 -8.60 7.68
N THR A 112 -11.46 -8.84 6.47
CA THR A 112 -11.61 -10.17 5.89
C THR A 112 -10.65 -10.31 4.72
N ASP A 113 -9.89 -11.40 4.70
CA ASP A 113 -8.95 -11.70 3.62
C ASP A 113 -9.64 -12.22 2.35
N ALA A 114 -8.85 -12.55 1.33
CA ALA A 114 -9.37 -13.09 0.07
C ALA A 114 -9.96 -14.50 0.18
N ASN A 115 -9.62 -15.27 1.22
CA ASN A 115 -10.18 -16.60 1.47
C ASN A 115 -11.54 -16.53 2.18
N GLY A 116 -11.91 -15.35 2.69
CA GLY A 116 -13.13 -15.14 3.49
C GLY A 116 -12.89 -15.27 4.99
N ASP A 117 -11.63 -15.36 5.43
CA ASP A 117 -11.27 -15.47 6.84
C ASP A 117 -11.15 -14.08 7.47
N VAL A 118 -11.71 -13.93 8.68
CA VAL A 118 -11.56 -12.71 9.46
C VAL A 118 -10.18 -12.71 10.12
N VAL A 119 -9.25 -11.97 9.54
CA VAL A 119 -7.86 -11.88 10.02
C VAL A 119 -7.66 -10.83 11.10
N TRP A 120 -8.59 -9.88 11.20
CA TRP A 120 -8.54 -8.81 12.19
C TRP A 120 -9.95 -8.32 12.53
N SER A 121 -10.19 -8.07 13.80
CA SER A 121 -11.40 -7.41 14.25
C SER A 121 -11.10 -6.59 15.50
N GLN A 122 -11.61 -5.36 15.52
CA GLN A 122 -11.45 -4.45 16.65
C GLN A 122 -12.76 -3.74 16.92
N LYS A 123 -13.22 -3.85 18.18
CA LYS A 123 -14.37 -3.13 18.70
C LYS A 123 -13.93 -2.13 19.75
N CYS A 124 -14.40 -0.89 19.64
CA CYS A 124 -14.15 0.17 20.60
C CYS A 124 -15.46 0.83 21.03
N GLN A 125 -15.73 0.81 22.33
CA GLN A 125 -16.91 1.43 22.95
C GLN A 125 -16.58 2.72 23.69
N LYS A 126 -15.28 3.00 23.85
CA LYS A 126 -14.71 4.22 24.43
C LYS A 126 -13.62 4.72 23.50
N THR A 127 -13.14 5.93 23.75
CA THR A 127 -11.94 6.46 23.08
C THR A 127 -10.82 5.44 23.17
N CYS A 128 -10.34 5.01 22.02
CA CYS A 128 -9.36 3.94 21.91
C CYS A 128 -8.35 4.29 20.83
N ASN A 129 -7.12 3.85 21.06
CA ASN A 129 -6.08 3.87 20.04
C ASN A 129 -5.25 2.57 20.14
N PRO A 130 -5.80 1.44 19.64
CA PRO A 130 -5.12 0.15 19.70
C PRO A 130 -3.81 0.17 18.92
N ALA A 131 -2.91 -0.75 19.26
CA ALA A 131 -1.65 -0.91 18.54
C ALA A 131 -1.90 -1.29 17.07
N VAL A 132 -1.00 -0.82 16.19
CA VAL A 132 -1.04 -1.15 14.77
C VAL A 132 -0.92 -2.67 14.58
N SER A 133 -1.87 -3.25 13.87
CA SER A 133 -1.85 -4.67 13.51
C SER A 133 -1.12 -4.84 12.19
N THR A 134 -0.15 -5.76 12.15
CA THR A 134 0.71 -6.00 10.99
C THR A 134 0.57 -7.45 10.56
N PHE A 135 0.32 -7.67 9.27
CA PHE A 135 0.19 -8.97 8.64
C PHE A 135 1.29 -9.10 7.58
N GLN A 136 2.06 -10.18 7.67
CA GLN A 136 3.17 -10.51 6.78
C GLN A 136 2.92 -11.89 6.16
N GLU A 137 3.72 -12.24 5.16
CA GLU A 137 3.55 -13.46 4.36
C GLU A 137 3.42 -14.76 5.18
N PRO A 138 2.62 -15.73 4.69
CA PRO A 138 1.87 -15.70 3.42
C PRO A 138 0.55 -14.94 3.52
N LEU A 139 0.37 -13.92 2.67
CA LEU A 139 -0.88 -13.18 2.54
C LEU A 139 -1.79 -13.85 1.49
N ALA A 140 -3.09 -13.88 1.74
CA ALA A 140 -4.06 -14.39 0.77
C ALA A 140 -4.14 -13.45 -0.43
N ILE A 141 -3.73 -13.90 -1.62
CA ILE A 141 -3.81 -13.12 -2.84
C ILE A 141 -5.28 -13.00 -3.27
N GLY A 142 -5.74 -11.78 -3.54
CA GLY A 142 -7.09 -11.52 -4.03
C GLY A 142 -7.74 -10.29 -3.42
N THR A 143 -9.06 -10.27 -3.37
CA THR A 143 -9.82 -9.11 -2.87
C THR A 143 -10.04 -9.22 -1.37
N TRP A 144 -9.47 -8.28 -0.63
CA TRP A 144 -9.68 -8.11 0.80
C TRP A 144 -10.82 -7.12 1.04
N THR A 145 -11.48 -7.27 2.18
CA THR A 145 -12.65 -6.48 2.53
C THR A 145 -12.53 -5.92 3.93
N MET A 146 -12.51 -4.59 4.04
CA MET A 146 -12.62 -3.86 5.30
C MET A 146 -14.07 -3.47 5.53
N THR A 147 -14.66 -3.94 6.62
CA THR A 147 -16.04 -3.62 7.01
C THR A 147 -16.02 -2.82 8.30
N ILE A 148 -16.74 -1.71 8.31
CA ILE A 148 -16.93 -0.85 9.48
C ILE A 148 -18.42 -0.86 9.81
N ASP A 149 -18.74 -1.19 11.04
CA ASP A 149 -20.05 -0.99 11.63
C ASP A 149 -19.91 -0.14 12.88
N ALA A 150 -20.53 1.03 12.87
CA ALA A 150 -20.30 2.03 13.88
C ALA A 150 -21.58 2.76 14.24
N ARG A 151 -21.66 3.18 15.49
CA ARG A 151 -22.76 3.93 16.05
C ARG A 151 -22.19 5.00 16.96
N GLY A 152 -22.58 6.24 16.74
CA GLY A 152 -22.01 7.37 17.47
C GLY A 152 -22.99 8.52 17.58
N TYR A 153 -22.60 9.50 18.40
CA TYR A 153 -23.35 10.72 18.63
C TYR A 153 -22.55 11.93 18.16
N GLY A 154 -23.24 12.94 17.61
CA GLY A 154 -22.61 14.22 17.35
C GLY A 154 -23.57 15.39 17.42
N GLU A 155 -23.24 16.38 18.21
CA GLU A 155 -24.04 17.58 18.39
C GLU A 155 -23.61 18.67 17.40
N ASP A 156 -24.55 19.29 16.68
CA ASP A 156 -24.25 20.27 15.62
C ASP A 156 -24.61 21.73 15.94
N LEU A 157 -25.24 22.03 17.08
CA LEU A 157 -25.64 23.40 17.45
C LEU A 157 -24.44 24.22 17.96
N VAL A 158 -23.55 23.62 18.75
CA VAL A 158 -22.35 24.22 19.35
C VAL A 158 -21.07 23.49 18.93
N ASN A 159 -21.19 22.38 18.19
CA ASN A 159 -20.06 21.61 17.63
C ASN A 159 -19.03 21.18 18.68
N THR A 160 -19.48 20.93 19.91
CA THR A 160 -18.57 20.69 21.06
C THR A 160 -18.36 19.20 21.33
N TYR A 161 -19.37 18.38 21.04
CA TYR A 161 -19.33 16.94 21.32
C TYR A 161 -19.66 16.14 20.06
N LYS A 162 -18.63 15.66 19.37
CA LYS A 162 -18.77 14.78 18.20
C LYS A 162 -17.87 13.56 18.31
N ASP A 163 -18.49 12.40 18.26
CA ASP A 163 -17.77 11.14 18.11
C ASP A 163 -17.15 11.09 16.70
N SER A 164 -15.98 10.49 16.59
CA SER A 164 -15.28 10.31 15.33
C SER A 164 -14.38 9.10 15.35
N PHE A 165 -14.07 8.59 14.17
CA PHE A 165 -13.03 7.60 14.00
C PHE A 165 -12.23 7.86 12.73
N GLU A 166 -10.99 7.37 12.74
CA GLU A 166 -10.15 7.24 11.56
C GLU A 166 -9.58 5.82 11.49
N LEU A 167 -9.64 5.22 10.31
CA LEU A 167 -9.09 3.92 10.00
C LEU A 167 -8.18 4.04 8.78
N TYR A 168 -7.02 3.40 8.87
CA TYR A 168 -6.02 3.36 7.81
C TYR A 168 -5.63 1.91 7.53
N VAL A 169 -5.62 1.55 6.25
CA VAL A 169 -5.00 0.32 5.76
C VAL A 169 -3.84 0.73 4.87
N HIS A 170 -2.65 0.24 5.19
CA HIS A 170 -1.44 0.45 4.41
C HIS A 170 -0.99 -0.88 3.81
N LEU A 171 -0.83 -0.91 2.49
CA LEU A 171 -0.23 -2.03 1.76
C LEU A 171 1.19 -1.63 1.41
N PHE A 172 2.16 -2.39 1.90
CA PHE A 172 3.57 -2.19 1.58
C PHE A 172 3.93 -3.11 0.42
N LYS A 173 4.38 -2.50 -0.67
CA LYS A 173 4.83 -3.17 -1.87
C LYS A 173 6.28 -2.82 -2.13
N GLU A 174 7.07 -3.77 -2.57
CA GLU A 174 8.41 -3.51 -3.11
C GLU A 174 8.30 -3.41 -4.63
N CYS A 175 9.03 -2.47 -5.22
CA CYS A 175 9.10 -2.32 -6.67
C CYS A 175 10.50 -1.93 -7.08
N THR A 176 10.88 -2.27 -8.32
CA THR A 176 12.20 -1.98 -8.87
C THR A 176 12.10 -0.79 -9.80
N GLU A 177 12.88 0.26 -9.52
CA GLU A 177 13.01 1.42 -10.39
C GLU A 177 14.31 1.32 -11.19
N TYR A 178 14.18 1.36 -12.52
CA TYR A 178 15.33 1.37 -13.41
C TYR A 178 15.73 2.83 -13.72
N PRO A 179 17.02 3.18 -13.75
CA PRO A 179 17.47 4.58 -13.89
C PRO A 179 16.99 5.30 -15.16
N THR A 180 16.63 4.55 -16.20
CA THR A 180 16.13 5.11 -17.47
C THR A 180 14.60 5.11 -17.58
N GLU A 181 13.90 4.62 -16.57
CA GLU A 181 12.44 4.54 -16.54
C GLU A 181 11.90 5.33 -15.35
N ASP A 182 11.07 6.35 -15.60
CA ASP A 182 10.43 7.15 -14.55
C ASP A 182 9.30 6.39 -13.82
N LYS A 183 9.19 5.06 -13.98
CA LYS A 183 8.11 4.23 -13.44
C LYS A 183 8.69 3.03 -12.72
N CYS A 184 8.12 2.73 -11.56
CA CYS A 184 8.46 1.52 -10.83
C CYS A 184 7.83 0.30 -11.50
N SER A 185 8.63 -0.74 -11.72
CA SER A 185 8.18 -2.05 -12.18
C SER A 185 7.93 -2.96 -10.98
N PHE A 186 6.86 -3.74 -11.05
CA PHE A 186 6.57 -4.83 -10.13
C PHE A 186 6.86 -6.10 -10.93
N ASP A 187 8.08 -6.63 -10.76
CA ASP A 187 8.60 -7.81 -11.46
C ASP A 187 8.44 -9.07 -10.60
#